data_AF-A0A929QJ63-F1
#
_entry.id   AF-A0A929QJ63-F1
#
_cell.length_a   1.000
_cell.length_b   1.000
_cell.length_c   1.000
_cell.angle_alpha   90.00
_cell.angle_beta   90.00
_cell.angle_gamma   90.00
#
_symmetry.space_group_name_H-M   'P 1'
#
loop_
_entity.id
_entity.type
_entity.pdbx_description
1 polymer ?
#
loop_
_entity_poly.entity_id
_entity_poly.type
_entity_poly.pdbx_seq_one_letter_code
_entity_poly.pdbx_strand_id
1 'polypeptide(L)'
;MLEIEYSKSFKKAFKKLNENEKKLTKDIIWQLANNEELASKYKDHALIGSYKGFRECHVKPDLLLIYKKQNEILLLTCVEIGSHSELFQ
;
A
#
# COMPACT_ATOMS: atom_id res chain seq x y z
N MET A 1 2.39 9.63 14.88
CA MET A 1 1.98 8.42 14.14
C MET A 1 0.61 8.68 13.54
N LEU A 2 0.47 8.47 12.23
CA LEU A 2 -0.81 8.61 11.52
C LEU A 2 -1.80 7.55 12.01
N GLU A 3 -3.08 7.89 12.02
CA GLU A 3 -4.14 6.92 12.27
C GLU A 3 -4.27 5.99 11.05
N ILE A 4 -4.24 4.68 11.27
CA ILE A 4 -4.27 3.71 10.18
C ILE A 4 -5.70 3.23 9.94
N GLU A 5 -6.25 3.56 8.77
CA GLU A 5 -7.56 3.09 8.35
C GLU A 5 -7.46 2.05 7.25
N TYR A 6 -8.16 0.93 7.44
CA TYR A 6 -8.15 -0.19 6.50
C TYR A 6 -9.47 -0.25 5.73
N SER A 7 -9.42 -0.09 4.41
CA SER A 7 -10.59 -0.28 3.56
C SER A 7 -11.07 -1.74 3.58
N LYS A 8 -12.33 -1.97 3.18
CA LYS A 8 -12.87 -3.33 3.01
C LYS A 8 -12.09 -4.11 1.96
N SER A 9 -11.68 -3.46 0.86
CA SER A 9 -10.90 -4.07 -0.23
C SER A 9 -9.53 -4.49 0.27
N PHE A 10 -8.85 -3.63 1.04
CA PHE A 10 -7.58 -3.97 1.67
C PHE A 10 -7.73 -5.19 2.58
N LYS A 11 -8.72 -5.20 3.49
CA LYS A 11 -8.92 -6.35 4.40
C LYS A 11 -9.16 -7.65 3.64
N LYS A 12 -9.91 -7.61 2.53
CA LYS A 12 -10.18 -8.77 1.69
C LYS A 12 -8.91 -9.28 1.00
N ALA A 13 -8.12 -8.37 0.43
CA ALA A 13 -6.90 -8.74 -0.28
C ALA A 13 -5.77 -9.16 0.68
N PHE A 14 -5.61 -8.45 1.79
CA PHE A 14 -4.66 -8.76 2.86
C PHE A 14 -4.85 -10.17 3.43
N LYS A 15 -6.10 -10.67 3.48
CA LYS A 15 -6.38 -12.05 3.91
C LYS A 15 -5.77 -13.10 2.98
N LYS A 16 -5.67 -12.82 1.67
CA LYS A 16 -5.11 -13.73 0.65
C LYS A 16 -3.59 -13.86 0.72
N LEU A 17 -2.91 -12.89 1.34
CA LEU A 17 -1.46 -12.91 1.50
C LEU A 17 -1.00 -14.06 2.41
N ASN A 18 0.19 -14.60 2.16
CA ASN A 18 0.84 -15.53 3.10
C ASN A 18 1.40 -14.78 4.33
N GLU A 19 1.84 -15.52 5.35
CA GLU A 19 2.30 -14.92 6.62
C GLU A 19 3.49 -13.96 6.44
N ASN A 20 4.42 -14.31 5.56
CA ASN A 20 5.60 -13.48 5.28
C ASN A 20 5.23 -12.17 4.59
N GLU A 21 4.31 -12.21 3.63
CA GLU A 21 3.77 -11.02 2.96
C GLU A 21 2.97 -10.15 3.91
N LYS A 22 2.15 -10.76 4.78
CA LYS A 22 1.42 -10.05 5.83
C LYS A 22 2.38 -9.31 6.75
N LYS A 23 3.48 -9.95 7.15
CA LYS A 23 4.51 -9.34 8.00
C LYS A 23 5.20 -8.17 7.29
N LEU A 24 5.65 -8.36 6.04
CA LEU A 24 6.31 -7.31 5.26
C LEU A 24 5.40 -6.10 5.04
N THR A 25 4.14 -6.35 4.67
CA THR A 25 3.16 -5.30 4.42
C THR A 25 2.87 -4.51 5.70
N LYS A 26 2.73 -5.19 6.84
CA LYS A 26 2.55 -4.53 8.15
C LYS A 26 3.73 -3.66 8.55
N ASP A 27 4.95 -4.12 8.30
CA ASP A 27 6.18 -3.37 8.57
C ASP A 27 6.19 -2.04 7.80
N ILE A 28 5.92 -2.10 6.49
CA ILE A 28 5.82 -0.92 5.63
C ILE A 28 4.68 0.01 6.06
N ILE A 29 3.52 -0.53 6.41
CA ILE A 29 2.39 0.27 6.92
C ILE A 29 2.81 1.04 8.18
N TRP A 30 3.57 0.39 9.06
CA TRP A 30 4.04 1.00 10.30
C TRP A 30 5.04 2.12 10.02
N GLN A 31 6.01 1.90 9.13
CA GLN A 31 6.94 2.94 8.67
C GLN A 31 6.18 4.14 8.06
N LEU A 32 5.22 3.86 7.17
CA LEU A 32 4.38 4.89 6.55
C LEU A 32 3.59 5.70 7.59
N ALA A 33 3.05 5.03 8.60
CA ALA A 33 2.30 5.67 9.69
C ALA A 33 3.21 6.53 10.58
N ASN A 34 4.48 6.18 10.73
CA ASN A 34 5.46 7.00 11.44
C ASN A 34 6.04 8.13 10.59
N ASN A 35 5.62 8.28 9.32
CA ASN A 35 6.24 9.17 8.34
C ASN A 35 7.74 8.91 8.15
N GLU A 36 8.16 7.66 8.30
CA GLU A 36 9.51 7.24 7.95
C GLU A 36 9.66 7.15 6.44
N GLU A 37 10.86 7.47 5.96
CA GLU A 37 11.19 7.29 4.55
C GLU A 37 11.29 5.80 4.23
N LEU A 38 10.47 5.36 3.28
CA LEU A 38 10.54 4.02 2.75
C LEU A 38 11.83 3.86 1.94
N ALA A 39 12.50 2.72 2.12
CA ALA A 39 13.66 2.38 1.33
C ALA A 39 13.32 2.41 -0.18
N SER A 40 14.24 2.93 -1.01
CA SER A 40 14.03 3.13 -2.46
C SER A 40 13.64 1.86 -3.22
N LYS A 41 13.95 0.68 -2.66
CA LYS A 41 13.52 -0.64 -3.19
C LYS A 41 12.00 -0.77 -3.31
N TYR A 42 11.24 -0.05 -2.48
CA TYR A 42 9.79 -0.09 -2.46
C TYR A 42 9.12 0.82 -3.49
N LYS A 43 9.89 1.55 -4.31
CA LYS A 43 9.40 2.37 -5.43
C LYS A 43 8.13 3.18 -5.10
N ASP A 44 8.10 3.81 -3.94
CA ASP A 44 6.98 4.62 -3.52
C ASP A 44 6.80 5.81 -4.46
N HIS A 45 5.63 5.93 -5.09
CA HIS A 45 5.33 7.01 -6.01
C HIS A 45 3.86 7.43 -5.94
N ALA A 46 3.61 8.70 -6.26
CA ALA A 46 2.25 9.21 -6.35
C ALA A 46 1.58 8.73 -7.63
N LEU A 47 0.34 8.26 -7.52
CA LEU A 47 -0.48 7.92 -8.68
C LEU A 47 -0.99 9.20 -9.35
N ILE A 48 -1.05 9.15 -10.67
CA ILE A 48 -1.51 10.26 -11.53
C ILE A 48 -2.93 9.98 -12.07
N GLY A 49 -3.57 10.99 -12.67
CA GLY A 49 -4.90 10.87 -13.28
C GLY A 49 -6.04 10.75 -12.25
N SER A 50 -6.96 9.82 -12.48
CA SER A 50 -8.14 9.60 -11.62
C SER A 50 -7.79 9.17 -10.18
N TYR A 51 -6.57 8.69 -9.96
CA TYR A 51 -6.05 8.31 -8.64
C TYR A 51 -5.21 9.41 -7.98
N LYS A 52 -5.37 10.68 -8.40
CA LYS A 52 -4.65 11.81 -7.83
C LYS A 52 -4.83 11.86 -6.31
N GLY A 53 -3.71 11.83 -5.59
CA GLY A 53 -3.66 11.83 -4.13
C GLY A 53 -3.50 10.43 -3.51
N PHE A 54 -3.65 9.37 -4.29
CA PHE A 54 -3.18 8.04 -3.90
C PHE A 54 -1.69 7.88 -4.21
N ARG A 55 -1.06 6.98 -3.47
CA ARG A 55 0.33 6.56 -3.64
C ARG A 55 0.35 5.05 -3.78
N GLU A 56 1.26 4.58 -4.62
CA GLU A 56 1.55 3.17 -4.82
C GLU A 56 2.96 2.86 -4.32
N CYS A 57 3.09 1.76 -3.61
CA CYS A 57 4.34 1.26 -3.04
C CYS A 57 4.50 -0.24 -3.38
N HIS A 58 5.64 -0.61 -3.93
CA HIS A 58 5.99 -1.98 -4.33
C HIS A 58 6.61 -2.71 -3.13
N VAL A 59 5.78 -3.39 -2.35
CA VAL A 59 6.23 -4.22 -1.22
C VAL A 59 7.12 -5.36 -1.70
N LYS A 60 6.80 -5.95 -2.86
CA LYS A 60 7.59 -6.92 -3.64
C LYS A 60 7.34 -6.70 -5.14
N PRO A 61 8.11 -7.34 -6.04
CA PRO A 61 7.87 -7.24 -7.49
C PRO A 61 6.42 -7.53 -7.90
N ASP A 62 5.79 -8.52 -7.25
CA ASP A 62 4.39 -8.90 -7.51
C ASP A 62 3.44 -8.39 -6.42
N LEU A 63 3.84 -7.54 -5.47
CA LEU A 63 3.00 -7.10 -4.35
C LEU A 63 2.97 -5.58 -4.24
N LEU A 64 1.82 -4.99 -4.56
CA LEU A 64 1.60 -3.55 -4.59
C LEU A 64 0.71 -3.13 -3.42
N LEU A 65 1.07 -2.05 -2.74
CA LEU A 65 0.30 -1.40 -1.69
C LEU A 65 -0.18 -0.03 -2.18
N ILE A 66 -1.50 0.17 -2.26
CA ILE A 66 -2.11 1.45 -2.60
C ILE A 66 -2.65 2.09 -1.33
N TYR A 67 -2.21 3.31 -1.07
CA TYR A 67 -2.59 4.07 0.11
C TYR A 67 -2.79 5.56 -0.18
N LYS A 68 -3.42 6.27 0.75
CA LYS A 68 -3.61 7.71 0.70
C LYS A 68 -3.30 8.31 2.08
N LYS A 69 -2.53 9.39 2.10
CA LYS A 69 -2.32 10.20 3.31
C LYS A 69 -3.24 11.41 3.28
N GLN A 70 -4.11 11.56 4.27
CA GLN A 70 -5.05 12.68 4.36
C GLN A 70 -5.30 13.05 5.82
N ASN A 71 -5.11 14.33 6.19
CA ASN A 71 -5.42 14.88 7.51
C ASN A 71 -5.01 13.96 8.68
N GLU A 72 -3.74 13.55 8.70
CA GLU A 72 -3.18 12.66 9.75
C GLU A 72 -3.65 11.19 9.70
N ILE A 73 -4.43 10.81 8.70
CA ILE A 73 -4.89 9.44 8.45
C ILE A 73 -4.09 8.82 7.30
N LEU A 74 -3.62 7.59 7.51
CA LEU A 74 -3.08 6.70 6.50
C LEU A 74 -4.18 5.71 6.08
N LEU A 75 -4.88 6.05 4.99
CA LEU A 75 -5.92 5.20 4.42
C LEU A 75 -5.30 4.14 3.51
N LEU A 76 -5.42 2.88 3.88
CA LEU A 76 -4.96 1.73 3.11
C LEU A 76 -6.10 1.19 2.26
N THR A 77 -5.98 1.31 0.94
CA THR A 77 -7.08 1.05 0.02
C THR A 77 -7.04 -0.34 -0.56
N CYS A 78 -5.89 -0.80 -1.04
CA CYS A 78 -5.75 -2.12 -1.62
C CYS A 78 -4.32 -2.64 -1.45
N VAL A 79 -4.20 -3.97 -1.43
CA VAL A 79 -2.94 -4.66 -1.62
C VAL A 79 -3.16 -5.70 -2.70
N GLU A 80 -2.43 -5.64 -3.80
CA GLU A 80 -2.63 -6.54 -4.94
C GLU A 80 -1.40 -7.44 -5.10
N ILE A 81 -1.64 -8.74 -5.28
CA ILE A 81 -0.60 -9.67 -5.74
C ILE A 81 -0.82 -9.84 -7.26
N GLY A 82 0.05 -9.30 -8.10
CA GLY A 82 -0.13 -9.41 -9.54
C GLY A 82 1.06 -8.95 -10.38
N SER A 83 1.29 -9.66 -11.47
CA SER A 83 2.11 -9.22 -12.61
C SER A 83 1.35 -8.13 -13.36
N HIS A 84 1.33 -6.88 -12.87
CA HIS A 84 1.00 -5.62 -13.57
C HIS A 84 -0.12 -5.58 -14.66
N SER A 85 -1.02 -6.56 -14.76
CA SER A 85 -1.83 -6.78 -15.97
C SER A 85 -3.32 -6.51 -15.80
N GLU A 86 -3.83 -6.31 -14.58
CA GLU A 86 -5.27 -6.11 -14.37
C GLU A 86 -5.67 -4.69 -13.92
N LEU A 87 -4.72 -3.82 -13.53
CA LEU A 87 -5.02 -2.46 -13.06
C LEU A 87 -4.95 -1.36 -14.13
N PHE A 88 -4.48 -1.68 -15.35
CA PHE A 88 -4.28 -0.70 -16.43
C PHE A 88 -5.03 -1.05 -17.74
N GLN A 89 -6.06 -1.89 -17.70
CA GLN A 89 -6.94 -2.12 -18.86
C GLN A 89 -8.18 -1.23 -18.81
#